data_AF-A0A8S3ZSK3-F1
#
_entry.id   AF-A0A8S3ZSK3-F1
#
_cell.length_a   1.000
_cell.length_b   1.000
_cell.length_c   1.000
_cell.angle_alpha   90.00
_cell.angle_beta   90.00
_cell.angle_gamma   90.00
#
_symmetry.space_group_name_H-M   'P 1'
#
loop_
_entity.id
_entity.type
_entity.pdbx_description
1 polymer ?
#
loop_
_entity_poly.entity_id
_entity_poly.type
_entity_poly.pdbx_seq_one_letter_code
_entity_poly.pdbx_strand_id
1 'polypeptide(L)'
;MTVSRLDQLYRRLLLTKFFTRGWGKPDNLKRLFAFRKILSNRDTCQHLVASDYPINIDSETRDGDCIILEGHFTSPFIHHLPGIMPKEVETASFQMILPLQWQHSTVKPVCIHLAGTGDHYFWRRRIFTARPLLKESGIASILLENPY
;
A
#
# COMPACT_ATOMS: atom_id res chain seq x y z
N MET A 1 12.27 -25.27 27.26
CA MET A 1 13.29 -24.22 27.05
C MET A 1 13.21 -23.25 28.21
N THR A 2 14.27 -23.14 29.00
CA THR A 2 14.38 -22.20 30.13
C THR A 2 14.57 -20.78 29.59
N VAL A 3 13.65 -19.88 29.91
CA VAL A 3 13.66 -18.50 29.40
C VAL A 3 14.67 -17.68 30.21
N SER A 4 15.61 -17.01 29.53
CA SER A 4 16.64 -16.16 30.17
C SER A 4 16.03 -14.98 30.93
N ARG A 5 16.37 -14.84 32.22
CA ARG A 5 15.91 -13.71 33.07
C ARG A 5 16.55 -12.37 32.66
N LEU A 6 17.79 -12.42 32.16
CA LEU A 6 18.50 -11.22 31.68
C LEU A 6 17.84 -10.68 30.41
N ASP A 7 17.44 -11.56 29.50
CA ASP A 7 16.71 -11.18 28.28
C ASP A 7 15.35 -10.54 28.62
N GLN A 8 14.64 -11.06 29.62
CA GLN A 8 13.36 -10.48 30.05
C GLN A 8 13.52 -9.07 30.61
N LEU A 9 14.56 -8.82 31.42
CA LEU A 9 14.84 -7.50 31.96
C LEU A 9 15.24 -6.53 30.85
N TYR A 10 16.14 -6.95 29.95
CA TYR A 10 16.55 -6.17 28.79
C TYR A 10 15.36 -5.81 27.89
N ARG A 11 14.47 -6.78 27.58
CA ARG A 11 13.25 -6.52 26.77
C ARG A 11 12.31 -5.51 27.42
N ARG A 12 12.24 -5.46 28.76
CA ARG A 12 11.38 -4.52 29.49
C ARG A 12 11.90 -3.07 29.45
N LEU A 13 13.21 -2.90 29.29
CA LEU A 13 13.88 -1.59 29.27
C LEU A 13 13.93 -0.95 27.87
N LEU A 14 13.68 -1.73 26.81
CA LEU A 14 13.61 -1.20 25.45
C LEU A 14 12.42 -0.24 25.29
N LEU A 15 12.70 0.97 24.79
CA LEU A 15 11.70 2.01 24.49
C LEU A 15 10.74 1.55 23.38
N THR A 16 11.21 0.75 22.42
CA THR A 16 10.42 0.24 21.31
C THR A 16 9.79 -1.11 21.67
N LYS A 17 8.48 -1.12 21.87
CA LYS A 17 7.71 -2.33 22.24
C LYS A 17 7.23 -3.16 21.04
N PHE A 18 7.90 -3.06 19.89
CA PHE A 18 7.55 -3.82 18.69
C PHE A 18 7.66 -5.33 18.93
N PHE A 19 6.61 -6.08 18.54
CA PHE A 19 6.53 -7.55 18.64
C PHE A 19 6.75 -8.14 20.04
N THR A 20 6.66 -7.33 21.10
CA THR A 20 6.82 -7.81 22.50
C THR A 20 5.77 -8.85 22.91
N ARG A 21 4.63 -8.88 22.21
CA ARG A 21 3.55 -9.87 22.37
C ARG A 21 3.57 -10.98 21.31
N GLY A 22 4.67 -11.13 20.59
CA GLY A 22 4.83 -12.09 19.51
C GLY A 22 4.20 -11.66 18.18
N TRP A 23 4.08 -12.60 17.25
CA TRP A 23 3.59 -12.40 15.88
C TRP A 23 2.07 -12.55 15.74
N GLY A 24 1.34 -12.54 16.86
CA GLY A 24 -0.09 -12.83 16.91
C GLY A 24 -0.40 -14.32 17.08
N LYS A 25 -1.67 -14.68 16.83
CA LYS A 25 -2.17 -16.05 17.03
C LYS A 25 -1.56 -17.01 15.99
N PRO A 26 -1.04 -18.19 16.39
CA PRO A 26 -0.47 -19.16 15.44
C PRO A 26 -1.41 -19.54 14.29
N ASP A 27 -2.72 -19.58 14.51
CA ASP A 27 -3.69 -19.91 13.46
C ASP A 27 -3.79 -18.84 12.38
N ASN A 28 -3.55 -17.56 12.71
CA ASN A 28 -3.45 -16.49 11.71
C ASN A 28 -2.22 -16.70 10.81
N LEU A 29 -1.10 -17.15 11.39
CA LEU A 29 0.11 -17.47 10.60
C LEU A 29 -0.14 -18.66 9.67
N LYS A 30 -0.84 -19.70 10.12
CA LYS A 30 -1.23 -20.83 9.26
C LYS A 30 -2.11 -20.38 8.09
N ARG A 31 -3.09 -19.51 8.35
CA ARG A 31 -3.96 -18.92 7.31
C ARG A 31 -3.14 -18.10 6.31
N LEU A 32 -2.21 -17.26 6.78
CA LEU A 32 -1.29 -16.50 5.93
C LEU A 32 -0.43 -17.42 5.06
N PHE A 33 0.14 -18.49 5.61
CA PHE A 33 0.92 -19.45 4.83
C PHE A 33 0.09 -20.22 3.80
N ALA A 34 -1.15 -20.58 4.14
CA ALA A 34 -2.07 -21.21 3.20
C ALA A 34 -2.41 -20.26 2.05
N PHE A 35 -2.74 -19.00 2.36
CA PHE A 35 -3.05 -17.98 1.36
C PHE A 35 -1.84 -17.62 0.48
N ARG A 36 -0.63 -17.58 1.06
CA ARG A 36 0.61 -17.37 0.30
C ARG A 36 0.77 -18.36 -0.85
N LYS A 37 0.33 -19.63 -0.69
CA LYS A 37 0.38 -20.62 -1.76
C LYS A 37 -0.50 -20.22 -2.95
N ILE A 38 -1.67 -19.64 -2.67
CA ILE A 38 -2.60 -19.11 -3.68
C ILE A 38 -1.99 -17.88 -4.37
N LEU A 39 -1.43 -16.94 -3.60
CA LEU A 39 -0.76 -15.76 -4.14
C LEU A 39 0.46 -16.11 -5.01
N SER A 40 1.23 -17.13 -4.62
CA SER A 40 2.44 -17.52 -5.36
C SER A 40 2.16 -18.18 -6.70
N ASN A 41 0.92 -18.65 -6.93
CA ASN A 41 0.52 -19.22 -8.20
C ASN A 41 -0.13 -18.12 -9.06
N ARG A 42 0.48 -17.84 -10.22
CA ARG A 42 0.05 -16.78 -11.15
C ARG A 42 -1.39 -16.95 -11.63
N ASP A 43 -1.77 -18.19 -11.96
CA ASP A 43 -3.08 -18.49 -12.55
C ASP A 43 -4.21 -18.23 -11.55
N THR A 44 -3.96 -18.49 -10.26
CA THR A 44 -4.93 -18.18 -9.20
C THR A 44 -4.84 -16.73 -8.77
N CYS A 45 -3.63 -16.14 -8.72
CA CYS A 45 -3.42 -14.79 -8.21
C CYS A 45 -4.13 -13.72 -9.04
N GLN A 46 -4.13 -13.86 -10.37
CA GLN A 46 -4.77 -12.90 -11.28
C GLN A 46 -6.29 -12.77 -11.07
N HIS A 47 -6.93 -13.77 -10.45
CA HIS A 47 -8.36 -13.80 -10.19
C HIS A 47 -8.72 -13.44 -8.75
N LEU A 48 -7.74 -13.06 -7.91
CA LEU A 48 -8.00 -12.67 -6.52
C LEU A 48 -8.70 -11.32 -6.38
N VAL A 49 -8.62 -10.49 -7.41
CA VAL A 49 -9.27 -9.18 -7.47
C VAL A 49 -10.17 -9.18 -8.71
N ALA A 50 -11.44 -8.83 -8.51
CA ALA A 50 -12.38 -8.72 -9.61
C ALA A 50 -11.97 -7.57 -10.54
N SER A 51 -12.24 -7.70 -11.84
CA SER A 51 -11.89 -6.67 -12.83
C SER A 51 -12.65 -5.36 -12.63
N ASP A 52 -13.80 -5.42 -11.97
CA ASP A 52 -14.70 -4.32 -11.63
C ASP A 52 -14.61 -3.94 -10.14
N TYR A 53 -13.47 -4.22 -9.50
CA TYR A 53 -13.29 -3.90 -8.07
C TYR A 53 -13.58 -2.42 -7.79
N PRO A 54 -14.40 -2.11 -6.77
CA PRO A 54 -14.87 -0.74 -6.55
C PRO A 54 -13.71 0.16 -6.13
N ILE A 55 -13.60 1.31 -6.81
CA ILE A 55 -12.66 2.38 -6.51
C ILE A 55 -13.47 3.67 -6.36
N ASN A 56 -13.29 4.36 -5.24
CA ASN A 56 -13.93 5.63 -4.97
C ASN A 56 -12.95 6.76 -5.30
N ILE A 57 -13.41 7.75 -6.06
CA ILE A 57 -12.68 9.01 -6.27
C ILE A 57 -13.29 10.04 -5.33
N ASP A 58 -12.49 10.52 -4.39
CA ASP A 58 -12.93 11.45 -3.34
C ASP A 58 -12.84 12.90 -3.80
N SER A 59 -11.79 13.23 -4.56
CA SER A 59 -11.61 14.57 -5.09
C SER A 59 -10.78 14.58 -6.37
N GLU A 60 -11.01 15.61 -7.17
CA GLU A 60 -10.21 15.96 -8.33
C GLU A 60 -9.83 17.43 -8.23
N THR A 61 -8.53 17.71 -8.27
CA THR A 61 -8.00 19.07 -8.18
C THR A 61 -6.98 19.32 -9.28
N ARG A 62 -7.00 20.53 -9.83
CA ARG A 62 -5.97 20.99 -10.75
C ARG A 62 -4.89 21.74 -9.98
N ASP A 63 -3.66 21.26 -10.04
CA ASP A 63 -2.50 21.89 -9.40
C ASP A 63 -1.43 22.19 -10.47
N GLY A 64 -1.39 23.45 -10.91
CA GLY A 64 -0.48 23.92 -11.95
C GLY A 64 -0.67 23.19 -13.27
N ASP A 65 0.33 22.39 -13.65
CA ASP A 65 0.42 21.62 -14.88
C ASP A 65 -0.07 20.17 -14.76
N CYS A 66 -0.63 19.78 -13.61
CA CYS A 66 -1.13 18.44 -13.36
C CYS A 66 -2.55 18.41 -12.77
N ILE A 67 -3.21 17.26 -12.92
CA ILE A 67 -4.45 16.91 -12.23
C ILE A 67 -4.08 15.93 -11.12
N ILE A 68 -4.62 16.17 -9.93
CA ILE A 68 -4.46 15.33 -8.75
C ILE A 68 -5.82 14.73 -8.44
N LEU A 69 -5.93 13.41 -8.58
CA LEU A 69 -7.07 12.65 -8.09
C LEU A 69 -6.71 12.06 -6.74
N GLU A 70 -7.59 12.21 -5.76
CA GLU A 70 -7.53 11.47 -4.51
C GLU A 70 -8.64 10.45 -4.48
N GLY A 71 -8.36 9.25 -3.99
CA GLY A 71 -9.34 8.21 -3.92
C GLY A 71 -8.96 7.13 -2.93
N HIS A 72 -9.88 6.21 -2.72
CA HIS A 72 -9.65 5.06 -1.87
C HIS A 72 -10.37 3.82 -2.40
N PHE A 73 -9.91 2.66 -1.94
CA PHE A 73 -10.57 1.38 -2.19
C PHE A 73 -10.42 0.48 -0.96
N THR A 74 -11.35 -0.46 -0.80
CA THR A 74 -11.24 -1.48 0.25
C THR A 74 -10.12 -2.45 -0.10
N SER A 75 -9.33 -2.89 0.87
CA SER A 75 -8.28 -3.86 0.62
C SER A 75 -8.88 -5.22 0.21
N PRO A 76 -8.51 -5.78 -0.96
CA PRO A 76 -9.01 -7.10 -1.35
C PRO A 76 -8.65 -8.20 -0.34
N PHE A 77 -7.56 -8.00 0.41
CA PHE A 77 -7.12 -8.92 1.46
C PHE A 77 -8.15 -9.10 2.59
N ILE A 78 -9.05 -8.15 2.83
CA ILE A 78 -10.10 -8.31 3.86
C ILE A 78 -11.02 -9.47 3.51
N HIS A 79 -11.38 -9.61 2.24
CA HIS A 79 -12.28 -10.65 1.77
C HIS A 79 -11.65 -12.04 1.87
N HIS A 80 -10.34 -12.12 1.60
CA HIS A 80 -9.60 -13.39 1.61
C HIS A 80 -9.07 -13.79 2.99
N LEU A 81 -8.71 -12.82 3.83
CA LEU A 81 -8.10 -13.02 5.14
C LEU A 81 -8.75 -12.16 6.23
N PRO A 82 -10.05 -12.35 6.52
CA PRO A 82 -10.77 -11.54 7.50
C PRO A 82 -10.18 -11.68 8.90
N GLY A 83 -10.08 -10.54 9.60
CA GLY A 83 -9.61 -10.44 10.98
C GLY A 83 -8.11 -10.67 11.19
N ILE A 84 -7.31 -10.70 10.11
CA ILE A 84 -5.85 -10.75 10.19
C ILE A 84 -5.25 -9.36 10.09
N MET A 85 -5.75 -8.55 9.16
CA MET A 85 -5.23 -7.22 8.91
C MET A 85 -5.66 -6.24 10.00
N PRO A 86 -4.78 -5.28 10.36
CA PRO A 86 -5.17 -4.15 11.20
C PRO A 86 -6.16 -3.24 10.43
N LYS A 87 -6.99 -2.49 11.17
CA LYS A 87 -8.04 -1.64 10.58
C LYS A 87 -7.47 -0.58 9.64
N GLU A 88 -6.25 -0.12 9.94
CA GLU A 88 -5.54 0.91 9.22
C GLU A 88 -5.20 0.52 7.77
N VAL A 89 -5.10 -0.79 7.46
CA VAL A 89 -4.83 -1.27 6.08
C VAL A 89 -6.09 -1.85 5.41
N GLU A 90 -7.25 -1.74 6.06
CA GLU A 90 -8.52 -2.17 5.47
C GLU A 90 -8.96 -1.24 4.35
N THR A 91 -8.61 0.04 4.44
CA THR A 91 -8.86 1.03 3.38
C THR A 91 -7.53 1.50 2.82
N ALA A 92 -7.35 1.35 1.51
CA ALA A 92 -6.19 1.83 0.79
C ALA A 92 -6.50 3.21 0.21
N SER A 93 -5.79 4.24 0.68
CA SER A 93 -5.88 5.58 0.09
C SER A 93 -4.80 5.75 -0.98
N PHE A 94 -5.12 6.45 -2.06
CA PHE A 94 -4.16 6.75 -3.12
C PHE A 94 -4.33 8.17 -3.68
N GLN A 95 -3.24 8.69 -4.24
CA GLN A 95 -3.26 9.85 -5.11
C GLN A 95 -2.82 9.46 -6.52
N MET A 96 -3.55 9.90 -7.53
CA MET A 96 -3.12 9.81 -8.93
C MET A 96 -2.69 11.19 -9.43
N ILE A 97 -1.48 11.28 -9.97
CA ILE A 97 -0.92 12.49 -10.59
C ILE A 97 -0.94 12.31 -12.09
N LEU A 98 -1.75 13.12 -12.77
CA LEU A 98 -2.08 13.03 -14.19
C LEU A 98 -1.62 14.28 -14.95
N PRO A 99 -1.26 14.16 -16.23
CA PRO A 99 -1.06 15.33 -17.08
C PRO A 99 -2.41 15.97 -17.42
N LEU A 100 -2.41 17.29 -17.68
CA LEU A 100 -3.57 17.97 -18.29
C LEU A 100 -3.88 17.43 -19.69
N GLN A 101 -2.83 17.05 -20.43
CA GLN A 101 -2.93 16.44 -21.75
C GLN A 101 -1.84 15.37 -21.91
N TRP A 102 -2.24 14.18 -22.35
CA TRP A 102 -1.29 13.11 -22.64
C TRP A 102 -0.47 13.43 -23.88
N GLN A 103 0.84 13.18 -23.81
CA GLN A 103 1.76 13.37 -24.95
C GLN A 103 1.45 12.42 -26.11
N HIS A 104 0.98 11.21 -25.79
CA HIS A 104 0.58 10.19 -26.75
C HIS A 104 -0.92 9.92 -26.65
N SER A 105 -1.60 9.84 -27.80
CA SER A 105 -3.03 9.55 -27.86
C SER A 105 -3.36 8.09 -27.56
N THR A 106 -2.43 7.18 -27.81
CA THR A 106 -2.64 5.72 -27.72
C THR A 106 -2.09 5.10 -26.45
N VAL A 107 -1.09 5.73 -25.80
CA VAL A 107 -0.40 5.18 -24.63
C VAL A 107 -0.46 6.18 -23.48
N LYS A 108 -0.87 5.70 -22.31
CA LYS A 108 -0.96 6.47 -21.07
C LYS A 108 -0.05 5.82 -20.03
N PRO A 109 1.27 6.12 -20.02
CA PRO A 109 2.20 5.46 -19.12
C PRO A 109 1.94 5.91 -17.68
N VAL A 110 1.90 4.95 -16.75
CA VAL A 110 1.65 5.17 -15.32
C VAL A 110 2.65 4.37 -14.50
N CYS A 111 3.27 5.02 -13.52
CA CYS A 111 4.14 4.38 -12.53
C CYS A 111 3.44 4.27 -11.18
N ILE A 112 3.47 3.09 -10.55
CA ILE A 112 2.95 2.87 -9.20
C ILE A 112 4.08 3.04 -8.20
N HIS A 113 3.92 3.97 -7.25
CA HIS A 113 4.90 4.27 -6.21
C HIS A 113 4.42 3.73 -4.87
N LEU A 114 5.19 2.79 -4.33
CA LEU A 114 5.03 2.32 -2.96
C LEU A 114 5.82 3.22 -2.00
N ALA A 115 5.27 3.43 -0.83
CA ALA A 115 5.87 4.30 0.17
C ALA A 115 7.06 3.61 0.87
N GLY A 116 8.17 4.34 1.02
CA GLY A 116 9.34 3.85 1.75
C GLY A 116 9.12 3.87 3.27
N THR A 117 10.06 3.27 4.01
CA THR A 117 10.04 3.33 5.48
C THR A 117 10.13 4.78 5.96
N GLY A 118 9.18 5.19 6.81
CA GLY A 118 9.10 6.57 7.34
C GLY A 118 8.55 7.60 6.35
N ASP A 119 8.03 7.16 5.20
CA ASP A 119 7.23 8.00 4.32
C ASP A 119 5.78 8.03 4.79
N HIS A 120 5.24 9.24 4.90
CA HIS A 120 3.91 9.52 5.42
C HIS A 120 3.15 10.37 4.40
N TYR A 121 1.86 10.07 4.21
CA TYR A 121 1.02 10.71 3.21
C TYR A 121 1.61 10.59 1.80
N PHE A 122 1.39 11.61 0.97
CA PHE A 122 1.76 11.62 -0.45
C PHE A 122 2.81 12.67 -0.80
N TRP A 123 2.98 13.71 0.03
CA TRP A 123 3.62 14.96 -0.38
C TRP A 123 5.06 14.77 -0.88
N ARG A 124 5.86 13.93 -0.21
CA ARG A 124 7.27 13.69 -0.58
C ARG A 124 7.35 13.08 -1.97
N ARG A 125 6.66 11.96 -2.17
CA ARG A 125 6.60 11.26 -3.47
C ARG A 125 5.97 12.15 -4.53
N ARG A 126 4.94 12.91 -4.20
CA ARG A 126 4.30 13.84 -5.14
C ARG A 126 5.27 14.89 -5.66
N ILE A 127 5.97 15.58 -4.77
CA ILE A 127 6.84 16.71 -5.13
C ILE A 127 8.18 16.24 -5.72
N PHE A 128 8.81 15.24 -5.11
CA PHE A 128 10.18 14.86 -5.48
C PHE A 128 10.25 13.72 -6.51
N THR A 129 9.14 13.04 -6.79
CA THR A 129 9.14 11.89 -7.71
C THR A 129 8.08 12.02 -8.79
N ALA A 130 6.81 12.11 -8.44
CA ALA A 130 5.70 12.09 -9.39
C ALA A 130 5.68 13.31 -10.32
N ARG A 131 5.83 14.53 -9.77
CA ARG A 131 5.86 15.76 -10.57
C ARG A 131 7.06 15.82 -11.53
N PRO A 132 8.30 15.57 -11.10
CA PRO A 132 9.44 15.48 -12.02
C PRO A 132 9.23 14.41 -13.10
N LEU A 133 8.77 13.22 -12.72
CA LEU A 133 8.52 12.11 -13.66
C LEU A 133 7.46 12.47 -14.71
N LEU A 134 6.40 13.15 -14.29
CA LEU A 134 5.36 13.64 -15.18
C LEU A 134 5.90 14.72 -16.13
N LYS A 135 6.63 15.69 -15.60
CA LYS A 135 7.14 16.84 -16.35
C LYS A 135 8.22 16.45 -17.36
N GLU A 136 9.15 15.59 -16.96
CA GLU A 136 10.33 15.24 -17.76
C GLU A 136 10.06 14.09 -18.73
N SER A 137 9.21 13.13 -18.36
CA SER A 137 8.97 11.91 -19.13
C SER A 137 7.51 11.73 -19.59
N GLY A 138 6.58 12.59 -19.18
CA GLY A 138 5.16 12.42 -19.50
C GLY A 138 4.51 11.20 -18.83
N ILE A 139 5.13 10.66 -17.77
CA ILE A 139 4.67 9.45 -17.08
C ILE A 139 3.86 9.84 -15.84
N ALA A 140 2.58 9.47 -15.82
CA ALA A 140 1.71 9.67 -14.68
C ALA A 140 2.10 8.78 -13.51
N SER A 141 1.58 9.07 -12.32
CA SER A 141 1.92 8.33 -11.11
C SER A 141 0.70 7.98 -10.28
N ILE A 142 0.69 6.78 -9.70
CA ILE A 142 -0.22 6.39 -8.62
C ILE A 142 0.61 6.27 -7.35
N LEU A 143 0.23 7.00 -6.31
CA LEU A 143 0.90 7.06 -5.02
C LEU A 143 0.01 6.38 -3.99
N LEU A 144 0.40 5.21 -3.51
CA LEU A 144 -0.35 4.48 -2.49
C LEU A 144 0.07 4.95 -1.09
N GLU A 145 -0.87 5.25 -0.20
CA GLU A 145 -0.55 5.73 1.14
C GLU A 145 -0.02 4.61 2.05
N ASN A 146 0.88 4.95 2.97
CA ASN A 146 1.26 4.08 4.06
C ASN A 146 0.35 4.33 5.28
N PRO A 147 -0.07 3.30 6.03
CA PRO A 147 0.22 1.89 5.80
C PRO A 147 -0.77 1.24 4.80
N TYR A 148 -0.24 0.53 3.79
CA TYR A 148 -0.98 -0.43 2.96
C TYR A 148 -0.04 -1.49 2.37
#